data_AF-A0A1I1UHA6-F1
#
_entry.id   AF-A0A1I1UHA6-F1
#
_cell.length_a   1.000
_cell.length_b   1.000
_cell.length_c   1.000
_cell.angle_alpha   90.00
_cell.angle_beta   90.00
_cell.angle_gamma   90.00
#
_symmetry.space_group_name_H-M   'P 1'
#
loop_
_entity.id
_entity.type
_entity.pdbx_description
1 polymer ?
#
loop_
_entity_poly.entity_id
_entity_poly.type
_entity_poly.pdbx_seq_one_letter_code
_entity_poly.pdbx_strand_id
1 'polypeptide(L)'
;MTGDWKLKQVAVAAPNEPEKELLSGINLTFRKGAVTLLIGHNGSGKSTLLETLAGLRRLSGGQIDQGSEPLWQSGGKKQRLNKTIVMNTGIALQQSESQWFASTVKEEFEYSLRPYSAGAEERERRIADAMEQAGLPSELLERDPWTLSGGQQRRLAMACLLACEPEWLLLDEPTAGLDADGIRRLCAILDAHRAAGRGAVVATHDLDALLPLADEVAVIAGGTVREAAPAASWAETHAHEAAAPQAQRAQAQRALAQLRAAGFAPPASPSGAPWPAPRELAALLAAQRAANGSRTAERPSLQAAAAAAAQTSAAAAAAREPQAAPAAAPNSNRRLASRFDPRALIAAYLLLATTILLQHSWAGLAVGAAISLAVFIPLRAQIRPWMKAIRAYVIMTAIIAFIAGLHLSPFSFDWDPALQTIQRFSGLILVMMLGLPLMALVTPLRVQRSLEQTFGWLNRFKVPVMSVALTVTLIFRFIPLLAGEWGRYVKIAHARGKATTPVGSLPFRMLLPAMVPYIRSILRMAEQMADALEARGIGHPLAKPTQGLRLRFGREDVLIILAAAAAAVLLLLIK
;
A
#
# COMPACT_ATOMS: atom_id res chain seq x y z
N MET A 1 0.38 -32.73 -15.78
CA MET A 1 0.88 -32.87 -14.40
C MET A 1 1.45 -31.53 -13.98
N THR A 2 1.08 -31.01 -12.80
CA THR A 2 1.65 -29.76 -12.27
C THR A 2 3.14 -29.95 -12.01
N GLY A 3 3.97 -29.09 -12.58
CA GLY A 3 5.43 -29.10 -12.42
C GLY A 3 5.95 -27.86 -11.72
N ASP A 4 7.26 -27.66 -11.77
CA ASP A 4 7.96 -26.49 -11.20
C ASP A 4 7.45 -25.19 -11.79
N TRP A 5 7.45 -24.13 -10.99
CA TRP A 5 7.30 -22.77 -11.52
C TRP A 5 8.61 -22.30 -12.11
N LYS A 6 8.60 -21.83 -13.36
CA LYS A 6 9.76 -21.29 -14.05
C LYS A 6 9.48 -19.87 -14.48
N LEU A 7 10.24 -18.93 -13.94
CA LEU A 7 10.16 -17.51 -14.24
C LEU A 7 11.32 -17.14 -15.16
N LYS A 8 11.01 -16.56 -16.32
CA LYS A 8 11.99 -16.16 -17.33
C LYS A 8 11.84 -14.67 -17.62
N GLN A 9 12.84 -13.88 -17.22
CA GLN A 9 12.90 -12.42 -17.44
C GLN A 9 11.61 -11.69 -17.00
N VAL A 10 11.01 -12.13 -15.90
CA VAL A 10 9.72 -11.62 -15.44
C VAL A 10 9.85 -10.17 -15.00
N ALA A 11 9.04 -9.30 -15.61
CA ALA A 11 8.93 -7.89 -15.26
C ALA A 11 7.47 -7.53 -14.99
N VAL A 12 7.25 -6.67 -14.00
CA VAL A 12 5.93 -6.19 -13.60
C VAL A 12 6.00 -4.70 -13.29
N ALA A 13 5.19 -3.90 -13.97
CA ALA A 13 5.08 -2.45 -13.72
C ALA A 13 3.99 -2.12 -12.68
N ALA A 14 4.08 -0.94 -12.07
CA ALA A 14 3.06 -0.44 -11.16
C ALA A 14 1.75 -0.14 -11.92
N PRO A 15 0.57 -0.47 -11.35
CA PRO A 15 -0.72 -0.37 -12.07
C PRO A 15 -1.03 1.00 -12.69
N ASN A 16 -0.59 2.08 -12.05
CA ASN A 16 -0.86 3.46 -12.46
C ASN A 16 0.40 4.21 -12.92
N GLU A 17 1.56 3.55 -12.94
CA GLU A 17 2.86 4.13 -13.28
C GLU A 17 3.65 3.10 -14.12
N PRO A 18 3.41 3.00 -15.43
CA PRO A 18 4.06 1.99 -16.27
C PRO A 18 5.58 2.16 -16.37
N GLU A 19 6.11 3.36 -16.07
CA GLU A 19 7.55 3.64 -16.00
C GLU A 19 8.20 3.10 -14.73
N LYS A 20 7.40 2.73 -13.71
CA LYS A 20 7.90 2.20 -12.44
C LYS A 20 7.78 0.69 -12.41
N GLU A 21 8.89 0.01 -12.61
CA GLU A 21 8.98 -1.44 -12.45
C GLU A 21 8.98 -1.82 -10.95
N LEU A 22 8.06 -2.72 -10.58
CA LEU A 22 8.00 -3.36 -9.27
C LEU A 22 8.84 -4.64 -9.24
N LEU A 23 8.93 -5.34 -10.37
CA LEU A 23 9.79 -6.48 -10.61
C LEU A 23 10.49 -6.27 -11.96
N SER A 24 11.78 -6.60 -12.03
CA SER A 24 12.61 -6.40 -13.22
C SER A 24 13.48 -7.63 -13.48
N GLY A 25 13.29 -8.28 -14.63
CA GLY A 25 14.14 -9.37 -15.09
C GLY A 25 14.28 -10.57 -14.15
N ILE A 26 13.22 -10.94 -13.41
CA ILE A 26 13.27 -12.05 -12.46
C ILE A 26 13.44 -13.38 -13.21
N ASN A 27 14.52 -14.10 -12.89
CA ASN A 27 14.77 -15.49 -13.31
C ASN A 27 14.87 -16.35 -12.06
N LEU A 28 13.91 -17.24 -11.87
CA LEU A 28 13.82 -18.07 -10.67
C LEU A 28 13.01 -19.33 -10.98
N THR A 29 13.35 -20.43 -10.33
CA THR A 29 12.58 -21.66 -10.40
C THR A 29 12.14 -22.03 -9.00
N PHE A 30 10.84 -22.27 -8.79
CA PHE A 30 10.34 -22.87 -7.56
C PHE A 30 10.05 -24.34 -7.83
N ARG A 31 10.73 -25.23 -7.10
CA ARG A 31 10.57 -26.68 -7.28
C ARG A 31 9.31 -27.20 -6.64
N LYS A 32 8.59 -28.07 -7.36
CA LYS A 32 7.47 -28.81 -6.77
C LYS A 32 8.00 -29.75 -5.67
N GLY A 33 7.22 -29.94 -4.60
CA GLY A 33 7.64 -30.76 -3.46
C GLY A 33 8.68 -30.07 -2.56
N ALA A 34 8.83 -28.76 -2.67
CA ALA A 34 9.72 -27.96 -1.85
C ALA A 34 8.99 -26.76 -1.24
N VAL A 35 9.47 -26.32 -0.07
CA VAL A 35 9.09 -25.06 0.59
C VAL A 35 10.19 -24.04 0.32
N THR A 36 9.90 -23.05 -0.52
CA THR A 36 10.81 -21.94 -0.81
C THR A 36 10.41 -20.71 0.01
N LEU A 37 11.34 -20.17 0.79
CA LEU A 37 11.16 -18.89 1.46
C LEU A 37 11.56 -17.74 0.54
N LEU A 38 10.70 -16.73 0.48
CA LEU A 38 10.96 -15.49 -0.22
C LEU A 38 11.24 -14.39 0.79
N ILE A 39 12.48 -13.89 0.83
CA ILE A 39 12.93 -12.97 1.88
C ILE A 39 13.44 -11.66 1.28
N GLY A 40 13.46 -10.61 2.10
CA GLY A 40 13.90 -9.28 1.67
C GLY A 40 13.17 -8.16 2.41
N HIS A 41 13.62 -6.93 2.23
CA HIS A 41 13.03 -5.76 2.91
C HIS A 41 11.57 -5.51 2.49
N ASN A 42 10.86 -4.70 3.27
CA ASN A 42 9.51 -4.26 2.90
C ASN A 42 9.55 -3.45 1.60
N GLY A 43 8.61 -3.72 0.70
CA GLY A 43 8.59 -3.11 -0.63
C GLY A 43 9.65 -3.64 -1.61
N SER A 44 10.34 -4.75 -1.31
CA SER A 44 11.31 -5.33 -2.25
C SER A 44 10.69 -6.01 -3.47
N GLY A 45 9.40 -6.37 -3.41
CA GLY A 45 8.68 -7.05 -4.50
C GLY A 45 8.09 -8.41 -4.14
N LYS A 46 8.29 -8.93 -2.90
CA LYS A 46 7.80 -10.26 -2.47
C LYS A 46 6.31 -10.51 -2.74
N SER A 47 5.44 -9.69 -2.16
CA SER A 47 3.98 -9.77 -2.37
C SER A 47 3.61 -9.57 -3.84
N THR A 48 4.35 -8.73 -4.56
CA THR A 48 4.12 -8.52 -6.01
C THR A 48 4.43 -9.80 -6.79
N LEU A 49 5.48 -10.54 -6.42
CA LEU A 49 5.83 -11.81 -7.04
C LEU A 49 4.76 -12.87 -6.78
N LEU A 50 4.34 -13.03 -5.52
CA LEU A 50 3.26 -13.98 -5.15
C LEU A 50 1.95 -13.65 -5.87
N GLU A 51 1.53 -12.38 -5.89
CA GLU A 51 0.35 -11.94 -6.63
C GLU A 51 0.49 -12.20 -8.14
N THR A 52 1.70 -12.11 -8.69
CA THR A 52 1.96 -12.38 -10.11
C THR A 52 1.84 -13.88 -10.42
N LEU A 53 2.41 -14.75 -9.57
CA LEU A 53 2.27 -16.22 -9.69
C LEU A 53 0.82 -16.68 -9.57
N ALA A 54 0.02 -16.02 -8.73
CA ALA A 54 -1.42 -16.26 -8.61
C ALA A 54 -2.25 -15.70 -9.78
N GLY A 55 -1.63 -15.01 -10.74
CA GLY A 55 -2.34 -14.37 -11.87
C GLY A 55 -3.07 -13.07 -11.51
N LEU A 56 -2.87 -12.53 -10.31
CA LEU A 56 -3.50 -11.30 -9.83
C LEU A 56 -2.77 -10.03 -10.30
N ARG A 57 -1.66 -10.18 -11.03
CA ARG A 57 -0.96 -9.09 -11.72
C ARG A 57 -0.55 -9.52 -13.11
N ARG A 58 -0.55 -8.58 -14.05
CA ARG A 58 -0.06 -8.81 -15.41
C ARG A 58 1.43 -8.55 -15.50
N LEU A 59 2.08 -9.33 -16.35
CA LEU A 59 3.46 -9.09 -16.75
C LEU A 59 3.54 -7.84 -17.64
N SER A 60 4.56 -7.01 -17.42
CA SER A 60 5.02 -6.02 -18.40
C SER A 60 6.07 -6.62 -19.36
N GLY A 61 6.72 -7.72 -18.96
CA GLY A 61 7.68 -8.46 -19.77
C GLY A 61 7.98 -9.85 -19.19
N GLY A 62 8.59 -10.71 -20.01
CA GLY A 62 8.96 -12.08 -19.64
C GLY A 62 7.81 -13.08 -19.71
N GLN A 63 8.04 -14.24 -19.10
CA GLN A 63 7.12 -15.38 -19.09
C GLN A 63 7.17 -16.14 -17.77
N ILE A 64 6.02 -16.68 -17.37
CA ILE A 64 5.91 -17.60 -16.23
C ILE A 64 5.26 -18.89 -16.73
N ASP A 65 5.93 -20.01 -16.47
CA ASP A 65 5.46 -21.36 -16.79
C ASP A 65 5.28 -22.17 -15.50
N GLN A 66 4.28 -23.05 -15.46
CA GLN A 66 4.16 -24.12 -14.46
C GLN A 66 4.30 -25.46 -15.19
N GLY A 67 5.41 -26.16 -14.96
CA GLY A 67 5.78 -27.32 -15.77
C GLY A 67 6.08 -26.91 -17.22
N SER A 68 5.31 -27.42 -18.17
CA SER A 68 5.38 -27.09 -19.60
C SER A 68 4.32 -26.08 -20.05
N GLU A 69 3.41 -25.69 -19.15
CA GLU A 69 2.28 -24.82 -19.49
C GLU A 69 2.54 -23.37 -19.07
N PRO A 70 2.27 -22.38 -19.93
CA PRO A 70 2.38 -20.97 -19.54
C PRO A 70 1.20 -20.54 -18.66
N LEU A 71 1.46 -19.68 -17.68
CA LEU A 71 0.44 -19.06 -16.81
C LEU A 71 -0.52 -18.16 -17.61
N TRP A 72 0.01 -17.46 -18.61
CA TRP A 72 -0.79 -16.68 -19.56
C TRP A 72 -0.75 -17.33 -20.95
N GLN A 73 -1.90 -17.76 -21.42
CA GLN A 73 -2.09 -18.30 -22.76
C GLN A 73 -2.42 -17.17 -23.74
N SER A 74 -1.90 -17.28 -24.97
CA SER A 74 -2.25 -16.35 -26.05
C SER A 74 -3.69 -16.62 -26.51
N GLY A 75 -4.59 -15.68 -26.25
CA GLY A 75 -6.02 -15.80 -26.55
C GLY A 75 -6.52 -14.67 -27.45
N GLY A 76 -6.00 -14.60 -28.69
CA GLY A 76 -6.33 -13.52 -29.63
C GLY A 76 -5.71 -12.18 -29.22
N LYS A 77 -6.46 -11.07 -29.27
CA LYS A 77 -5.95 -9.71 -28.95
C LYS A 77 -5.57 -9.49 -27.47
N LYS A 78 -5.82 -10.45 -26.56
CA LYS A 78 -5.52 -10.32 -25.12
C LYS A 78 -5.01 -11.65 -24.53
N GLN A 79 -4.03 -11.57 -23.63
CA GLN A 79 -3.59 -12.72 -22.82
C GLN A 79 -4.70 -13.17 -21.86
N ARG A 80 -4.91 -14.47 -21.73
CA ARG A 80 -5.87 -15.10 -20.80
C ARG A 80 -5.12 -15.98 -19.80
N LEU A 81 -5.59 -16.02 -18.55
CA LEU A 81 -5.01 -16.90 -17.53
C LEU A 81 -5.33 -18.37 -17.84
N ASN A 82 -4.34 -19.24 -17.67
CA ASN A 82 -4.51 -20.68 -17.73
C ASN A 82 -5.34 -21.14 -16.52
N LYS A 83 -6.55 -21.62 -16.78
CA LYS A 83 -7.50 -22.02 -15.73
C LYS A 83 -6.93 -23.16 -14.87
N THR A 84 -6.26 -24.14 -15.47
CA THR A 84 -5.71 -25.30 -14.76
C THR A 84 -4.68 -24.86 -13.72
N ILE A 85 -3.75 -23.98 -14.11
CA ILE A 85 -2.72 -23.44 -13.22
C ILE A 85 -3.36 -22.64 -12.08
N VAL A 86 -4.33 -21.78 -12.38
CA VAL A 86 -5.02 -20.94 -11.39
C VAL A 86 -5.81 -21.77 -10.38
N MET A 87 -6.49 -22.83 -10.84
CA MET A 87 -7.22 -23.77 -9.98
C MET A 87 -6.28 -24.53 -9.04
N ASN A 88 -5.09 -24.90 -9.53
CA ASN A 88 -4.08 -25.64 -8.76
C ASN A 88 -3.23 -24.76 -7.84
N THR A 89 -3.42 -23.44 -7.85
CA THR A 89 -2.60 -22.50 -7.08
C THR A 89 -3.46 -21.79 -6.04
N GLY A 90 -3.13 -21.95 -4.77
CA GLY A 90 -3.71 -21.25 -3.65
C GLY A 90 -2.87 -20.04 -3.23
N ILE A 91 -3.50 -18.93 -2.83
CA ILE A 91 -2.80 -17.76 -2.30
C ILE A 91 -3.46 -17.24 -1.02
N ALA A 92 -2.64 -16.94 -0.01
CA ALA A 92 -3.00 -16.16 1.17
C ALA A 92 -2.25 -14.81 1.15
N LEU A 93 -2.98 -13.71 1.23
CA LEU A 93 -2.41 -12.35 1.25
C LEU A 93 -2.23 -11.85 2.69
N GLN A 94 -1.27 -10.93 2.90
CA GLN A 94 -0.81 -10.37 4.20
C GLN A 94 -1.91 -9.83 5.15
N GLN A 95 -3.13 -9.59 4.68
CA GLN A 95 -4.29 -9.14 5.50
C GLN A 95 -5.47 -10.09 5.31
N SER A 96 -5.33 -11.34 5.76
CA SER A 96 -6.36 -12.37 5.68
C SER A 96 -7.65 -12.07 6.46
N GLU A 97 -7.53 -11.34 7.58
CA GLU A 97 -8.64 -10.98 8.47
C GLU A 97 -9.64 -9.98 7.88
N SER A 98 -9.36 -9.40 6.71
CA SER A 98 -10.26 -8.46 6.05
C SER A 98 -10.90 -8.99 4.77
N GLN A 99 -10.97 -10.33 4.61
CA GLN A 99 -11.29 -10.99 3.34
C GLN A 99 -12.63 -11.73 3.34
N TRP A 100 -13.54 -11.39 4.24
CA TRP A 100 -14.80 -12.10 4.40
C TRP A 100 -15.89 -11.51 3.49
N PHE A 101 -16.59 -12.41 2.80
CA PHE A 101 -17.63 -12.16 1.81
C PHE A 101 -19.02 -12.59 2.30
N ALA A 102 -19.06 -13.59 3.16
CA ALA A 102 -20.26 -14.33 3.48
C ALA A 102 -20.80 -13.97 4.86
N SER A 103 -22.02 -14.42 5.12
CA SER A 103 -22.70 -14.17 6.40
C SER A 103 -22.24 -15.16 7.46
N THR A 104 -21.80 -16.35 7.05
CA THR A 104 -21.30 -17.41 7.94
C THR A 104 -19.95 -17.95 7.47
N VAL A 105 -19.21 -18.56 8.41
CA VAL A 105 -17.96 -19.27 8.12
C VAL A 105 -18.17 -20.39 7.11
N LYS A 106 -19.28 -21.13 7.20
CA LYS A 106 -19.64 -22.19 6.24
C LYS A 106 -19.77 -21.64 4.82
N GLU A 107 -20.50 -20.55 4.65
CA GLU A 107 -20.67 -19.91 3.35
C GLU A 107 -19.33 -19.39 2.77
N GLU A 108 -18.35 -19.02 3.60
CA GLU A 108 -17.00 -18.69 3.13
C GLU A 108 -16.32 -19.89 2.47
N PHE A 109 -16.39 -21.06 3.10
CA PHE A 109 -15.85 -22.27 2.49
C PHE A 109 -16.58 -22.61 1.19
N GLU A 110 -17.90 -22.53 1.18
CA GLU A 110 -18.70 -22.78 -0.03
C GLU A 110 -18.32 -21.84 -1.17
N TYR A 111 -18.06 -20.56 -0.87
CA TYR A 111 -17.58 -19.59 -1.86
C TYR A 111 -16.21 -20.00 -2.44
N SER A 112 -15.28 -20.42 -1.59
CA SER A 112 -13.92 -20.85 -2.01
C SER A 112 -13.95 -22.14 -2.83
N LEU A 113 -14.85 -23.07 -2.48
CA LEU A 113 -14.98 -24.39 -3.13
C LEU A 113 -15.82 -24.35 -4.42
N ARG A 114 -16.62 -23.30 -4.62
CA ARG A 114 -17.50 -23.16 -5.80
C ARG A 114 -16.81 -23.41 -7.15
N PRO A 115 -15.56 -22.96 -7.42
CA PRO A 115 -14.91 -23.21 -8.70
C PRO A 115 -14.51 -24.67 -8.95
N TYR A 116 -14.42 -25.48 -7.89
CA TYR A 116 -13.88 -26.84 -7.93
C TYR A 116 -14.92 -27.91 -8.24
N SER A 117 -16.20 -27.54 -8.41
CA SER A 117 -17.29 -28.46 -8.79
C SER A 117 -17.40 -29.74 -7.93
N ALA A 118 -16.92 -29.70 -6.68
CA ALA A 118 -16.98 -30.82 -5.75
C ALA A 118 -18.43 -31.11 -5.31
N GLY A 119 -18.78 -32.38 -5.12
CA GLY A 119 -20.09 -32.82 -4.59
C GLY A 119 -20.32 -32.35 -3.14
N ALA A 120 -21.56 -32.40 -2.65
CA ALA A 120 -21.90 -31.88 -1.32
C ALA A 120 -21.11 -32.57 -0.19
N GLU A 121 -21.09 -33.90 -0.20
CA GLU A 121 -20.39 -34.72 0.80
C GLU A 121 -18.86 -34.48 0.79
N GLU A 122 -18.27 -34.39 -0.41
CA GLU A 122 -16.86 -34.06 -0.59
C GLU A 122 -16.53 -32.65 -0.08
N ARG A 123 -17.42 -31.67 -0.30
CA ARG A 123 -17.25 -30.32 0.25
C ARG A 123 -17.30 -30.34 1.78
N GLU A 124 -18.27 -31.03 2.37
CA GLU A 124 -18.38 -31.14 3.83
C GLU A 124 -17.15 -31.77 4.45
N ARG A 125 -16.62 -32.85 3.85
CA ARG A 125 -15.36 -33.47 4.29
C ARG A 125 -14.19 -32.49 4.23
N ARG A 126 -13.98 -31.82 3.09
CA ARG A 126 -12.91 -30.82 2.93
C ARG A 126 -12.99 -29.68 3.94
N ILE A 127 -14.21 -29.24 4.26
CA ILE A 127 -14.45 -28.19 5.26
C ILE A 127 -14.05 -28.69 6.65
N ALA A 128 -14.50 -29.88 7.04
CA ALA A 128 -14.17 -30.47 8.33
C ALA A 128 -12.64 -30.66 8.48
N ASP A 129 -11.99 -31.27 7.48
CA ASP A 129 -10.54 -31.51 7.46
C ASP A 129 -9.76 -30.18 7.57
N ALA A 130 -10.18 -29.15 6.83
CA ALA A 130 -9.53 -27.85 6.86
C ALA A 130 -9.71 -27.11 8.20
N MET A 131 -10.88 -27.25 8.83
CA MET A 131 -11.15 -26.67 10.16
C MET A 131 -10.28 -27.33 11.22
N GLU A 132 -10.17 -28.66 11.19
CA GLU A 132 -9.32 -29.43 12.10
C GLU A 132 -7.84 -29.05 11.94
N GLN A 133 -7.32 -29.02 10.70
CA GLN A 133 -5.94 -28.63 10.42
C GLN A 133 -5.63 -27.21 10.92
N ALA A 134 -6.57 -26.28 10.76
CA ALA A 134 -6.46 -24.92 11.26
C ALA A 134 -6.68 -24.79 12.79
N GLY A 135 -7.08 -25.86 13.48
CA GLY A 135 -7.38 -25.85 14.92
C GLY A 135 -8.60 -25.00 15.26
N LEU A 136 -9.62 -25.01 14.41
CA LEU A 136 -10.86 -24.27 14.59
C LEU A 136 -12.02 -25.21 14.92
N PRO A 137 -12.81 -24.90 15.97
CA PRO A 137 -13.99 -25.68 16.33
C PRO A 137 -15.05 -25.65 15.22
N SER A 138 -15.76 -26.77 15.02
CA SER A 138 -16.86 -26.88 14.06
C SER A 138 -18.04 -25.97 14.41
N GLU A 139 -18.22 -25.60 15.67
CA GLU A 139 -19.28 -24.68 16.12
C GLU A 139 -19.14 -23.27 15.53
N LEU A 140 -17.96 -22.93 14.99
CA LEU A 140 -17.74 -21.66 14.32
C LEU A 140 -18.37 -21.60 12.92
N LEU A 141 -18.79 -22.73 12.33
CA LEU A 141 -19.31 -22.78 10.95
C LEU A 141 -20.52 -21.85 10.74
N GLU A 142 -21.41 -21.77 11.72
CA GLU A 142 -22.62 -20.93 11.65
C GLU A 142 -22.39 -19.51 12.16
N ARG A 143 -21.16 -19.18 12.62
CA ARG A 143 -20.83 -17.84 13.08
C ARG A 143 -20.49 -16.90 11.93
N ASP A 144 -20.72 -15.62 12.18
CA ASP A 144 -20.24 -14.56 11.32
C ASP A 144 -18.70 -14.46 11.39
N PRO A 145 -17.98 -14.60 10.26
CA PRO A 145 -16.52 -14.51 10.22
C PRO A 145 -15.96 -13.24 10.87
N TRP A 146 -16.71 -12.13 10.83
CA TRP A 146 -16.29 -10.85 11.41
C TRP A 146 -16.33 -10.83 12.94
N THR A 147 -17.12 -11.71 13.57
CA THR A 147 -17.23 -11.81 15.04
C THR A 147 -16.09 -12.63 15.66
N LEU A 148 -15.31 -13.33 14.83
CA LEU A 148 -14.17 -14.11 15.27
C LEU A 148 -13.03 -13.21 15.75
N SER A 149 -12.21 -13.69 16.70
CA SER A 149 -10.97 -13.00 17.07
C SER A 149 -10.00 -12.91 15.87
N GLY A 150 -9.10 -11.93 15.85
CA GLY A 150 -8.14 -11.76 14.74
C GLY A 150 -7.32 -13.02 14.45
N GLY A 151 -6.90 -13.77 15.49
CA GLY A 151 -6.20 -15.04 15.31
C GLY A 151 -7.08 -16.15 14.72
N GLN A 152 -8.37 -16.23 15.10
CA GLN A 152 -9.33 -17.16 14.48
C GLN A 152 -9.59 -16.79 13.01
N GLN A 153 -9.71 -15.51 12.69
CA GLN A 153 -9.87 -15.02 11.33
C GLN A 153 -8.69 -15.44 10.44
N ARG A 154 -7.44 -15.31 10.90
CA ARG A 154 -6.26 -15.78 10.12
C ARG A 154 -6.26 -17.28 9.90
N ARG A 155 -6.57 -18.05 10.94
CA ARG A 155 -6.69 -19.52 10.85
C ARG A 155 -7.82 -19.92 9.90
N LEU A 156 -8.92 -19.18 9.89
CA LEU A 156 -10.04 -19.42 8.97
C LEU A 156 -9.64 -19.17 7.51
N ALA A 157 -8.84 -18.13 7.26
CA ALA A 157 -8.39 -17.83 5.90
C ALA A 157 -7.48 -18.93 5.38
N MET A 158 -6.59 -19.44 6.23
CA MET A 158 -5.79 -20.63 5.94
C MET A 158 -6.66 -21.86 5.71
N ALA A 159 -7.67 -22.11 6.55
CA ALA A 159 -8.60 -23.22 6.37
C ALA A 159 -9.34 -23.15 5.02
N CYS A 160 -9.89 -21.97 4.67
CA CYS A 160 -10.55 -21.75 3.38
C CYS A 160 -9.63 -22.03 2.19
N LEU A 161 -8.33 -21.73 2.33
CA LEU A 161 -7.33 -22.02 1.33
C LEU A 161 -7.03 -23.53 1.22
N LEU A 162 -6.90 -24.21 2.36
CA LEU A 162 -6.60 -25.65 2.42
C LEU A 162 -7.75 -26.52 1.94
N ALA A 163 -9.00 -26.13 2.20
CA ALA A 163 -10.18 -26.83 1.70
C ALA A 163 -10.18 -26.96 0.16
N CYS A 164 -9.57 -26.01 -0.55
CA CYS A 164 -9.42 -26.06 -2.01
C CYS A 164 -8.39 -27.10 -2.49
N GLU A 165 -7.61 -27.71 -1.59
CA GLU A 165 -6.54 -28.67 -1.88
C GLU A 165 -5.59 -28.23 -3.02
N PRO A 166 -5.02 -27.02 -2.97
CA PRO A 166 -4.14 -26.56 -4.03
C PRO A 166 -2.89 -27.45 -4.15
N GLU A 167 -2.28 -27.50 -5.33
CA GLU A 167 -0.96 -28.14 -5.56
C GLU A 167 0.20 -27.20 -5.23
N TRP A 168 -0.09 -25.90 -5.19
CA TRP A 168 0.85 -24.83 -4.85
C TRP A 168 0.26 -23.89 -3.83
N LEU A 169 0.95 -23.67 -2.71
CA LEU A 169 0.62 -22.64 -1.72
C LEU A 169 1.51 -21.41 -1.89
N LEU A 170 0.90 -20.24 -2.04
CA LEU A 170 1.57 -18.94 -2.08
C LEU A 170 1.16 -18.16 -0.83
N LEU A 171 2.06 -17.98 0.14
CA LEU A 171 1.72 -17.40 1.43
C LEU A 171 2.49 -16.10 1.65
N ASP A 172 1.78 -15.00 1.90
CA ASP A 172 2.38 -13.69 2.18
C ASP A 172 2.27 -13.36 3.67
N GLU A 173 3.40 -13.40 4.38
CA GLU A 173 3.54 -13.16 5.82
C GLU A 173 2.60 -14.02 6.69
N PRO A 174 2.58 -15.37 6.53
CA PRO A 174 1.57 -16.21 7.17
C PRO A 174 1.73 -16.33 8.70
N THR A 175 2.88 -15.98 9.27
CA THR A 175 3.09 -16.00 10.73
C THR A 175 2.59 -14.72 11.41
N ALA A 176 2.25 -13.68 10.64
CA ALA A 176 1.91 -12.37 11.18
C ALA A 176 0.73 -12.44 12.17
N GLY A 177 1.05 -12.19 13.45
CA GLY A 177 0.14 -12.21 14.58
C GLY A 177 -0.59 -13.55 14.81
N LEU A 178 0.01 -14.66 14.39
CA LEU A 178 -0.28 -15.96 14.98
C LEU A 178 0.42 -16.07 16.34
N ASP A 179 -0.18 -16.83 17.25
CA ASP A 179 0.47 -17.25 18.48
C ASP A 179 1.38 -18.48 18.23
N ALA A 180 2.09 -18.92 19.27
CA ALA A 180 3.02 -20.04 19.14
C ALA A 180 2.34 -21.35 18.67
N ASP A 181 1.08 -21.59 19.05
CA ASP A 181 0.32 -22.74 18.57
C ASP A 181 -0.05 -22.60 17.08
N GLY A 182 -0.51 -21.42 16.67
CA GLY A 182 -0.79 -21.12 15.27
C GLY A 182 0.43 -21.29 14.37
N ILE A 183 1.61 -20.84 14.81
CA ILE A 183 2.87 -21.03 14.07
C ILE A 183 3.20 -22.52 13.96
N ARG A 184 3.10 -23.31 15.03
CA ARG A 184 3.34 -24.76 14.97
C ARG A 184 2.41 -25.46 13.99
N ARG A 185 1.12 -25.09 13.97
CA ARG A 185 0.14 -25.64 13.02
C ARG A 185 0.46 -25.27 11.59
N LEU A 186 0.84 -24.01 11.34
CA LEU A 186 1.29 -23.57 10.01
C LEU A 186 2.48 -24.40 9.53
N CYS A 187 3.49 -24.62 10.39
CA CYS A 187 4.63 -25.46 10.04
C CYS A 187 4.20 -26.90 9.73
N ALA A 188 3.30 -27.49 10.52
CA ALA A 188 2.78 -28.83 10.27
C ALA A 188 1.99 -28.93 8.95
N ILE A 189 1.19 -27.91 8.62
CA ILE A 189 0.46 -27.80 7.35
C ILE A 189 1.44 -27.76 6.19
N LEU A 190 2.47 -26.92 6.26
CA LEU A 190 3.49 -26.78 5.23
C LEU A 190 4.31 -28.07 5.05
N ASP A 191 4.65 -28.76 6.13
CA ASP A 191 5.37 -30.03 6.09
C ASP A 191 4.52 -31.14 5.47
N ALA A 192 3.25 -31.27 5.88
CA ALA A 192 2.31 -32.22 5.28
C ALA A 192 2.07 -31.92 3.79
N HIS A 193 2.00 -30.64 3.42
CA HIS A 193 1.88 -30.21 2.04
C HIS A 193 3.09 -30.65 1.19
N ARG A 194 4.30 -30.41 1.71
CA ARG A 194 5.55 -30.86 1.10
C ARG A 194 5.61 -32.39 0.99
N ALA A 195 5.24 -33.12 2.04
CA ALA A 195 5.24 -34.57 2.08
C ALA A 195 4.27 -35.20 1.06
N ALA A 196 3.17 -34.51 0.75
CA ALA A 196 2.26 -34.88 -0.35
C ALA A 196 2.83 -34.58 -1.76
N GLY A 197 4.09 -34.15 -1.87
CA GLY A 197 4.75 -33.78 -3.12
C GLY A 197 4.27 -32.45 -3.70
N ARG A 198 3.64 -31.58 -2.90
CA ARG A 198 3.13 -30.27 -3.32
C ARG A 198 4.12 -29.15 -3.00
N GLY A 199 4.01 -28.02 -3.67
CA GLY A 199 4.98 -26.92 -3.55
C GLY A 199 4.46 -25.74 -2.71
N ALA A 200 5.34 -25.06 -1.98
CA ALA A 200 4.97 -23.82 -1.27
C ALA A 200 6.00 -22.71 -1.49
N VAL A 201 5.52 -21.48 -1.69
CA VAL A 201 6.34 -20.27 -1.69
C VAL A 201 5.84 -19.35 -0.59
N VAL A 202 6.70 -19.06 0.39
CA VAL A 202 6.33 -18.30 1.58
C VAL A 202 7.14 -17.02 1.67
N ALA A 203 6.50 -15.87 1.47
CA ALA A 203 7.11 -14.59 1.78
C ALA A 203 7.07 -14.33 3.28
N THR A 204 8.21 -14.14 3.91
CA THR A 204 8.30 -13.97 5.36
C THR A 204 9.50 -13.11 5.75
N HIS A 205 9.39 -12.47 6.92
CA HIS A 205 10.52 -11.92 7.67
C HIS A 205 10.81 -12.70 8.97
N ASP A 206 9.96 -13.68 9.30
CA ASP A 206 10.08 -14.57 10.46
C ASP A 206 10.89 -15.81 10.08
N LEU A 207 12.21 -15.64 10.04
CA LEU A 207 13.16 -16.70 9.71
C LEU A 207 13.24 -17.75 10.83
N ASP A 208 13.10 -17.34 12.08
CA ASP A 208 13.24 -18.25 13.24
C ASP A 208 12.18 -19.36 13.17
N ALA A 209 10.96 -19.02 12.78
CA ALA A 209 9.86 -19.98 12.68
C ALA A 209 9.94 -20.87 11.43
N LEU A 210 10.32 -20.30 10.28
CA LEU A 210 10.10 -20.96 8.98
C LEU A 210 11.38 -21.46 8.29
N LEU A 211 12.55 -20.91 8.60
CA LEU A 211 13.82 -21.37 8.02
C LEU A 211 14.11 -22.86 8.30
N PRO A 212 13.82 -23.42 9.50
CA PRO A 212 14.03 -24.84 9.76
C PRO A 212 13.21 -25.79 8.86
N LEU A 213 12.09 -25.30 8.31
CA LEU A 213 11.22 -26.06 7.42
C LEU A 213 11.55 -25.86 5.92
N ALA A 214 12.30 -24.82 5.61
CA ALA A 214 12.57 -24.41 4.24
C ALA A 214 13.54 -25.37 3.54
N ASP A 215 13.28 -25.65 2.27
CA ASP A 215 14.21 -26.36 1.39
C ASP A 215 15.06 -25.37 0.60
N GLU A 216 14.50 -24.20 0.28
CA GLU A 216 15.14 -23.15 -0.52
C GLU A 216 14.88 -21.76 0.05
N VAL A 217 15.81 -20.84 -0.20
CA VAL A 217 15.67 -19.41 0.12
C VAL A 217 15.96 -18.60 -1.14
N ALA A 218 15.09 -17.64 -1.43
CA ALA A 218 15.28 -16.65 -2.48
C ALA A 218 15.20 -15.24 -1.90
N VAL A 219 16.26 -14.46 -2.08
CA VAL A 219 16.38 -13.09 -1.59
C VAL A 219 15.96 -12.11 -2.69
N ILE A 220 14.92 -11.33 -2.45
CA ILE A 220 14.49 -10.24 -3.33
C ILE A 220 14.91 -8.89 -2.74
N ALA A 221 15.62 -8.10 -3.55
CA ALA A 221 15.91 -6.71 -3.25
C ALA A 221 15.74 -5.82 -4.50
N GLY A 222 15.02 -4.71 -4.32
CA GLY A 222 14.77 -3.74 -5.40
C GLY A 222 14.10 -4.34 -6.65
N GLY A 223 13.19 -5.30 -6.49
CA GLY A 223 12.48 -5.94 -7.59
C GLY A 223 13.29 -6.98 -8.39
N THR A 224 14.44 -7.41 -7.88
CA THR A 224 15.34 -8.40 -8.52
C THR A 224 15.69 -9.53 -7.54
N VAL A 225 15.98 -10.73 -8.06
CA VAL A 225 16.54 -11.83 -7.25
C VAL A 225 18.03 -11.55 -7.05
N ARG A 226 18.46 -11.46 -5.79
CA ARG A 226 19.87 -11.26 -5.42
C ARG A 226 20.58 -12.58 -5.16
N GLU A 227 19.85 -13.52 -4.60
CA GLU A 227 20.38 -14.82 -4.21
C GLU A 227 19.25 -15.84 -4.27
N ALA A 228 19.56 -17.05 -4.70
CA ALA A 228 18.70 -18.21 -4.63
C ALA A 228 19.58 -19.43 -4.30
N ALA A 229 19.34 -20.05 -3.15
CA ALA A 229 20.19 -21.12 -2.64
C ALA A 229 19.37 -22.15 -1.84
N PRO A 230 19.87 -23.39 -1.69
CA PRO A 230 19.33 -24.32 -0.71
C PRO A 230 19.33 -23.70 0.70
N ALA A 231 18.25 -23.88 1.45
CA ALA A 231 18.07 -23.23 2.75
C ALA A 231 19.18 -23.58 3.75
N ALA A 232 19.65 -24.84 3.77
CA ALA A 232 20.75 -25.27 4.62
C ALA A 232 22.04 -24.49 4.33
N SER A 233 22.45 -24.40 3.05
CA SER A 233 23.64 -23.65 2.65
C SER A 233 23.51 -22.15 2.91
N TRP A 234 22.31 -21.60 2.73
CA TRP A 234 22.04 -20.20 3.03
C TRP A 234 22.15 -19.93 4.53
N ALA A 235 21.58 -20.81 5.35
CA ALA A 235 21.61 -20.72 6.81
C ALA A 235 23.03 -20.87 7.37
N GLU A 236 23.87 -21.74 6.81
CA GLU A 236 25.28 -21.87 7.18
C GLU A 236 26.07 -20.59 6.85
N THR A 237 25.91 -20.09 5.62
CA THR A 237 26.60 -18.88 5.14
C THR A 237 26.20 -17.65 5.96
N HIS A 238 24.92 -17.57 6.32
CA HIS A 238 24.35 -16.45 7.06
C HIS A 238 24.19 -16.77 8.55
N ALA A 239 24.77 -17.84 9.10
CA ALA A 239 24.59 -18.23 10.50
C ALA A 239 24.96 -17.07 11.45
N HIS A 240 26.02 -16.33 11.12
CA HIS A 240 26.47 -15.15 11.86
C HIS A 240 25.51 -13.94 11.73
N GLU A 241 24.75 -13.83 10.64
CA GLU A 241 23.80 -12.75 10.35
C GLU A 241 22.33 -13.12 10.64
N ALA A 242 21.98 -14.40 10.74
CA ALA A 242 20.62 -14.91 10.90
C ALA A 242 20.27 -15.27 12.35
N ALA A 243 21.26 -15.55 13.22
CA ALA A 243 21.07 -16.08 14.57
C ALA A 243 20.49 -15.12 15.65
N ALA A 244 19.77 -14.06 15.28
CA ALA A 244 18.88 -13.37 16.22
C ALA A 244 17.90 -12.45 15.47
N PRO A 245 16.60 -12.45 15.84
CA PRO A 245 15.62 -11.58 15.20
C PRO A 245 16.09 -10.14 15.30
N GLN A 246 15.96 -9.38 14.20
CA GLN A 246 16.50 -8.02 14.08
C GLN A 246 16.10 -7.12 15.26
N ALA A 247 14.88 -7.33 15.80
CA ALA A 247 14.40 -6.65 17.00
C ALA A 247 15.17 -7.04 18.27
N GLN A 248 15.45 -8.33 18.48
CA GLN A 248 16.21 -8.82 19.63
C GLN A 248 17.69 -8.42 19.53
N ARG A 249 18.31 -8.38 18.35
CA ARG A 249 19.68 -7.86 18.18
C ARG A 249 19.77 -6.38 18.53
N ALA A 250 18.86 -5.56 18.01
CA ALA A 250 18.86 -4.13 18.32
C ALA A 250 18.63 -3.86 19.82
N GLN A 251 17.75 -4.65 20.44
CA GLN A 251 17.48 -4.56 21.88
C GLN A 251 18.64 -5.10 22.73
N ALA A 252 19.26 -6.20 22.32
CA ALA A 252 20.45 -6.78 22.95
C ALA A 252 21.66 -5.83 22.87
N GLN A 253 21.92 -5.22 21.71
CA GLN A 253 22.98 -4.24 21.53
C GLN A 253 22.78 -3.00 22.40
N ARG A 254 21.54 -2.51 22.52
CA ARG A 254 21.19 -1.41 23.43
C ARG A 254 21.39 -1.78 24.90
N ALA A 255 20.92 -2.95 25.31
CA ALA A 255 21.12 -3.45 26.67
C ALA A 255 22.62 -3.66 26.99
N LEU A 256 23.41 -4.15 26.01
CA LEU A 256 24.86 -4.29 26.14
C LEU A 256 25.57 -2.94 26.27
N ALA A 257 25.14 -1.93 25.49
CA ALA A 257 25.65 -0.57 25.61
C ALA A 257 25.32 0.04 26.98
N GLN A 258 24.11 -0.20 27.51
CA GLN A 258 23.70 0.24 28.86
C GLN A 258 24.51 -0.45 29.95
N LEU A 259 24.75 -1.75 29.84
CA LEU A 259 25.58 -2.49 30.81
C LEU A 259 27.03 -2.00 30.79
N ARG A 260 27.62 -1.78 29.61
CA ARG A 260 28.97 -1.20 29.48
C ARG A 260 29.05 0.20 30.06
N ALA A 261 28.05 1.04 29.81
CA ALA A 261 27.96 2.38 30.42
C ALA A 261 27.83 2.32 31.95
N ALA A 262 27.23 1.26 32.49
CA ALA A 262 27.15 0.98 33.92
C ALA A 262 28.38 0.24 34.49
N GLY A 263 29.45 0.05 33.70
CA GLY A 263 30.70 -0.59 34.14
C GLY A 263 30.70 -2.12 34.10
N PHE A 264 29.68 -2.74 33.49
CA PHE A 264 29.62 -4.19 33.30
C PHE A 264 30.08 -4.57 31.89
N ALA A 265 31.10 -5.41 31.80
CA ALA A 265 31.64 -5.90 30.53
C ALA A 265 31.39 -7.42 30.41
N PRO A 266 30.24 -7.85 29.84
CA PRO A 266 30.03 -9.27 29.62
C PRO A 266 30.93 -9.78 28.47
N PRO A 267 31.49 -10.99 28.59
CA PRO A 267 32.32 -11.60 27.55
C PRO A 267 31.50 -11.93 26.30
N ALA A 268 32.17 -11.95 25.15
CA ALA A 268 31.56 -12.40 23.90
C ALA A 268 31.21 -13.90 24.00
N SER A 269 30.03 -14.28 23.51
CA SER A 269 29.63 -15.70 23.47
C SER A 269 30.54 -16.49 22.51
N PRO A 270 31.03 -17.68 22.88
CA PRO A 270 31.83 -18.54 21.99
C PRO A 270 31.09 -18.95 20.70
N SER A 271 29.75 -18.91 20.70
CA SER A 271 28.88 -19.43 19.62
C SER A 271 28.33 -18.36 18.67
N GLY A 272 28.81 -17.11 18.74
CA GLY A 272 28.29 -16.01 17.92
C GLY A 272 26.91 -15.49 18.36
N ALA A 273 26.35 -16.01 19.46
CA ALA A 273 25.14 -15.48 20.08
C ALA A 273 25.40 -14.09 20.71
N PRO A 274 24.40 -13.17 20.75
CA PRO A 274 24.58 -11.85 21.36
C PRO A 274 24.88 -11.89 22.88
N TRP A 275 24.50 -12.99 23.55
CA TRP A 275 24.69 -13.23 24.98
C TRP A 275 25.18 -14.67 25.24
N PRO A 276 25.95 -14.92 26.32
CA PRO A 276 26.14 -16.26 26.87
C PRO A 276 24.82 -16.79 27.47
N ALA A 277 24.79 -18.07 27.87
CA ALA A 277 23.57 -18.67 28.43
C ALA A 277 23.08 -17.87 29.66
N PRO A 278 21.75 -17.75 29.92
CA PRO A 278 21.23 -16.89 30.98
C PRO A 278 21.84 -17.14 32.37
N ARG A 279 22.17 -18.40 32.69
CA ARG A 279 22.84 -18.78 33.94
C ARG A 279 24.29 -18.29 34.01
N GLU A 280 25.03 -18.37 32.91
CA GLU A 280 26.41 -17.91 32.82
C GLU A 280 26.47 -16.38 32.92
N LEU A 281 25.56 -15.68 32.21
CA LEU A 281 25.44 -14.23 32.29
C LEU A 281 25.10 -13.77 33.71
N ALA A 282 24.17 -14.45 34.38
CA ALA A 282 23.80 -14.16 35.76
C ALA A 282 24.98 -14.37 36.73
N ALA A 283 25.74 -15.45 36.57
CA ALA A 283 26.93 -15.72 37.38
C ALA A 283 28.01 -14.65 37.18
N LEU A 284 28.24 -14.22 35.93
CA LEU A 284 29.22 -13.18 35.59
C LEU A 284 28.81 -11.81 36.13
N LEU A 285 27.54 -11.43 36.00
CA LEU A 285 27.02 -10.19 36.56
C LEU A 285 27.04 -10.19 38.09
N ALA A 286 26.77 -11.33 38.73
CA ALA A 286 26.89 -11.50 40.17
C ALA A 286 28.36 -11.35 40.63
N ALA A 287 29.30 -11.97 39.91
CA ALA A 287 30.73 -11.84 40.19
C ALA A 287 31.24 -10.39 39.98
N GLN A 288 30.84 -9.72 38.90
CA GLN A 288 31.20 -8.31 38.65
C GLN A 288 30.56 -7.38 39.69
N ARG A 289 29.33 -7.67 40.14
CA ARG A 289 28.68 -6.91 41.22
C ARG A 289 29.37 -7.10 42.57
N ALA A 290 29.87 -8.29 42.85
CA ALA A 290 30.68 -8.57 44.03
C ALA A 290 32.06 -7.88 43.94
N ALA A 291 32.69 -7.87 42.77
CA ALA A 291 33.97 -7.20 42.52
C ALA A 291 33.86 -5.66 42.57
N ASN A 292 32.72 -5.09 42.14
CA ASN A 292 32.44 -3.65 42.19
C ASN A 292 31.94 -3.17 43.58
N GLY A 293 32.03 -3.99 44.62
CA GLY A 293 31.44 -3.72 45.93
C GLY A 293 32.11 -2.58 46.72
N SER A 294 31.66 -1.33 46.53
CA SER A 294 31.69 -0.25 47.55
C SER A 294 30.98 1.06 47.13
N ARG A 295 29.84 0.97 46.42
CA ARG A 295 28.86 2.07 46.48
C ARG A 295 27.54 1.48 46.96
N THR A 296 27.21 1.73 48.22
CA THR A 296 25.85 1.67 48.74
C THR A 296 24.98 2.62 47.92
N ALA A 297 24.51 2.14 46.77
CA ALA A 297 23.37 2.71 46.10
C ALA A 297 22.15 2.24 46.87
N GLU A 298 21.55 3.16 47.63
CA GLU A 298 20.18 3.04 48.13
C GLU A 298 19.31 2.40 47.04
N ARG A 299 18.47 1.43 47.41
CA ARG A 299 17.46 0.89 46.49
C ARG A 299 16.69 2.09 45.97
N PRO A 300 16.74 2.43 44.66
CA PRO A 300 15.87 3.48 44.15
C PRO A 300 14.45 3.02 44.45
N SER A 301 13.67 3.88 45.10
CA SER A 301 12.26 3.62 45.31
C SER A 301 11.63 3.24 43.97
N LEU A 302 10.62 2.34 43.99
CA LEU A 302 9.90 1.96 42.77
C LEU A 302 9.41 3.18 41.97
N GLN A 303 9.18 4.32 42.64
CA GLN A 303 8.87 5.60 42.01
C GLN A 303 10.05 6.26 41.30
N ALA A 304 11.27 6.22 41.85
CA ALA A 304 12.47 6.75 41.18
C ALA A 304 12.86 5.90 39.98
N ALA A 305 12.72 4.57 40.07
CA ALA A 305 12.93 3.66 38.94
C ALA A 305 11.85 3.86 37.86
N ALA A 306 10.59 4.09 38.23
CA ALA A 306 9.52 4.44 37.31
C ALA A 306 9.73 5.81 36.65
N ALA A 307 10.23 6.81 37.38
CA ALA A 307 10.55 8.13 36.85
C ALA A 307 11.75 8.09 35.88
N ALA A 308 12.79 7.31 36.20
CA ALA A 308 13.92 7.09 35.30
C ALA A 308 13.51 6.27 34.06
N ALA A 309 12.63 5.27 34.20
CA ALA A 309 12.04 4.54 33.09
C ALA A 309 11.13 5.43 32.23
N ALA A 310 10.39 6.37 32.82
CA ALA A 310 9.58 7.35 32.11
C ALA A 310 10.44 8.39 31.37
N GLN A 311 11.54 8.85 31.97
CA GLN A 311 12.51 9.74 31.31
C GLN A 311 13.28 9.02 30.20
N THR A 312 13.63 7.75 30.40
CA THR A 312 14.28 6.92 29.37
C THR A 312 13.30 6.56 28.26
N SER A 313 12.02 6.36 28.57
CA SER A 313 10.93 6.21 27.59
C SER A 313 10.69 7.51 26.82
N ALA A 314 10.75 8.67 27.48
CA ALA A 314 10.66 9.98 26.83
C ALA A 314 11.88 10.28 25.96
N ALA A 315 13.10 9.92 26.41
CA ALA A 315 14.33 10.04 25.63
C ALA A 315 14.39 9.02 24.49
N ALA A 316 13.84 7.81 24.68
CA ALA A 316 13.66 6.82 23.62
C ALA A 316 12.53 7.19 22.66
N ALA A 317 11.52 7.94 23.10
CA ALA A 317 10.50 8.55 22.26
C ALA A 317 11.05 9.75 21.48
N ALA A 318 11.97 10.53 22.07
CA ALA A 318 12.70 11.60 21.40
C ALA A 318 13.77 11.07 20.42
N ALA A 319 14.42 9.96 20.73
CA ALA A 319 15.31 9.21 19.82
C ALA A 319 14.55 8.33 18.82
N ARG A 320 13.24 8.12 19.05
CA ARG A 320 12.24 7.73 18.04
C ARG A 320 11.65 8.99 17.42
N GLU A 321 12.48 9.89 16.92
CA GLU A 321 12.12 10.39 15.60
C GLU A 321 11.92 9.15 14.73
N PRO A 322 10.82 9.04 13.99
CA PRO A 322 10.72 7.99 13.00
C PRO A 322 11.93 8.20 12.09
N GLN A 323 12.95 7.35 12.23
CA GLN A 323 13.85 7.06 11.13
C GLN A 323 12.90 6.55 10.05
N ALA A 324 12.44 7.49 9.23
CA ALA A 324 11.79 7.22 7.99
C ALA A 324 12.72 6.22 7.33
N ALA A 325 12.22 4.99 7.15
CA ALA A 325 12.84 3.99 6.27
C ALA A 325 13.43 4.77 5.10
N PRO A 326 14.74 4.61 4.79
CA PRO A 326 15.48 5.54 3.95
C PRO A 326 14.59 5.93 2.80
N ALA A 327 14.06 7.16 2.91
CA ALA A 327 12.98 7.57 2.03
C ALA A 327 13.60 7.45 0.64
N ALA A 328 13.06 6.53 -0.17
CA ALA A 328 13.38 6.48 -1.58
C ALA A 328 13.50 7.93 -2.06
N ALA A 329 14.69 8.29 -2.56
CA ALA A 329 15.18 9.66 -2.65
C ALA A 329 14.01 10.63 -2.86
N PRO A 330 13.79 11.63 -1.98
CA PRO A 330 12.56 12.40 -1.97
C PRO A 330 12.30 12.90 -3.37
N ASN A 331 11.27 12.34 -4.03
CA ASN A 331 10.84 12.77 -5.35
C ASN A 331 10.83 14.30 -5.31
N SER A 332 11.50 14.96 -6.26
CA SER A 332 11.56 16.43 -6.36
C SER A 332 10.18 17.08 -6.16
N ASN A 333 9.13 16.36 -6.58
CA ASN A 333 7.71 16.65 -6.37
C ASN A 333 7.31 16.90 -4.91
N ARG A 334 7.83 16.14 -3.93
CA ARG A 334 7.48 16.28 -2.51
C ARG A 334 8.10 17.54 -1.88
N ARG A 335 9.28 17.95 -2.36
CA ARG A 335 9.98 19.17 -1.91
C ARG A 335 9.30 20.44 -2.43
N LEU A 336 8.84 20.45 -3.68
CA LEU A 336 8.08 21.59 -4.23
C LEU A 336 6.71 21.72 -3.56
N ALA A 337 6.01 20.60 -3.35
CA ALA A 337 4.71 20.60 -2.68
C ALA A 337 4.83 21.18 -1.26
N SER A 338 5.82 20.77 -0.46
CA SER A 338 5.97 21.27 0.92
C SER A 338 6.36 22.75 1.04
N ARG A 339 6.77 23.39 -0.06
CA ARG A 339 7.36 24.74 -0.03
C ARG A 339 6.34 25.87 0.11
N PHE A 340 5.17 25.72 -0.52
CA PHE A 340 4.16 26.79 -0.58
C PHE A 340 2.86 26.41 0.13
N ASP A 341 2.24 27.36 0.82
CA ASP A 341 0.91 27.22 1.44
C ASP A 341 -0.15 27.04 0.33
N PRO A 342 -1.04 26.04 0.47
CA PRO A 342 -2.09 25.79 -0.51
C PRO A 342 -3.01 27.00 -0.78
N ARG A 343 -3.24 27.86 0.22
CA ARG A 343 -4.07 29.06 0.07
C ARG A 343 -3.47 30.03 -0.93
N ALA A 344 -2.15 30.22 -0.87
CA ALA A 344 -1.44 31.10 -1.77
C ALA A 344 -1.43 30.56 -3.20
N LEU A 345 -1.24 29.24 -3.35
CA LEU A 345 -1.31 28.58 -4.66
C LEU A 345 -2.71 28.67 -5.27
N ILE A 346 -3.77 28.40 -4.50
CA ILE A 346 -5.17 28.52 -4.96
C ILE A 346 -5.49 29.97 -5.33
N ALA A 347 -5.08 30.94 -4.49
CA ALA A 347 -5.30 32.36 -4.77
C ALA A 347 -4.58 32.81 -6.04
N ALA A 348 -3.30 32.46 -6.20
CA ALA A 348 -2.52 32.75 -7.41
C ALA A 348 -3.13 32.11 -8.67
N TYR A 349 -3.58 30.85 -8.56
CA TYR A 349 -4.27 30.16 -9.64
C TYR A 349 -5.57 30.87 -10.03
N LEU A 350 -6.44 31.21 -9.07
CA LEU A 350 -7.70 31.89 -9.35
C LEU A 350 -7.46 33.24 -10.03
N LEU A 351 -6.48 34.00 -9.54
CA LEU A 351 -6.15 35.32 -10.07
C LEU A 351 -5.65 35.25 -11.53
N LEU A 352 -4.74 34.32 -11.84
CA LEU A 352 -4.27 34.07 -13.20
C LEU A 352 -5.36 33.48 -14.09
N ALA A 353 -6.15 32.52 -13.59
CA ALA A 353 -7.22 31.89 -14.35
C ALA A 353 -8.29 32.90 -14.76
N THR A 354 -8.74 33.74 -13.84
CA THR A 354 -9.71 34.80 -14.13
C THR A 354 -9.16 35.78 -15.17
N THR A 355 -7.90 36.21 -15.04
CA THR A 355 -7.33 37.17 -15.99
C THR A 355 -7.06 36.60 -17.37
N ILE A 356 -6.69 35.32 -17.48
CA ILE A 356 -6.56 34.62 -18.78
C ILE A 356 -7.94 34.45 -19.45
N LEU A 357 -8.98 34.12 -18.69
CA LEU A 357 -10.34 33.95 -19.24
C LEU A 357 -10.98 35.26 -19.74
N LEU A 358 -10.55 36.39 -19.19
CA LEU A 358 -10.98 37.72 -19.63
C LEU A 358 -10.30 38.17 -20.94
N GLN A 359 -9.29 37.44 -21.43
CA GLN A 359 -8.59 37.80 -22.66
C GLN A 359 -9.40 37.43 -23.90
N HIS A 360 -9.67 38.45 -24.71
CA HIS A 360 -10.31 38.32 -26.02
C HIS A 360 -9.39 38.77 -27.16
N SER A 361 -8.08 38.90 -26.92
CA SER A 361 -7.06 39.19 -27.94
C SER A 361 -6.01 38.10 -28.05
N TRP A 362 -5.44 37.95 -29.25
CA TRP A 362 -4.36 36.99 -29.50
C TRP A 362 -3.09 37.33 -28.73
N ALA A 363 -2.81 38.63 -28.54
CA ALA A 363 -1.69 39.10 -27.73
C ALA A 363 -1.86 38.71 -26.26
N GLY A 364 -3.05 38.93 -25.68
CA GLY A 364 -3.36 38.54 -24.31
C GLY A 364 -3.25 37.03 -24.09
N LEU A 365 -3.74 36.23 -25.04
CA LEU A 365 -3.60 34.76 -25.00
C LEU A 365 -2.14 34.30 -25.17
N ALA A 366 -1.33 34.97 -25.99
CA ALA A 366 0.08 34.64 -26.15
C ALA A 366 0.87 34.87 -24.85
N VAL A 367 0.59 35.97 -24.13
CA VAL A 367 1.18 36.23 -22.81
C VAL A 367 0.65 35.24 -21.78
N GLY A 368 -0.65 34.92 -21.80
CA GLY A 368 -1.22 33.85 -20.98
C GLY A 368 -0.55 32.50 -21.23
N ALA A 369 -0.25 32.17 -22.48
CA ALA A 369 0.47 30.97 -22.88
C ALA A 369 1.91 30.96 -22.36
N ALA A 370 2.63 32.10 -22.44
CA ALA A 370 3.97 32.23 -21.89
C ALA A 370 3.98 32.01 -20.36
N ILE A 371 3.02 32.59 -19.63
CA ILE A 371 2.87 32.41 -18.18
C ILE A 371 2.56 30.95 -17.86
N SER A 372 1.58 30.34 -18.52
CA SER A 372 1.25 28.93 -18.34
C SER A 372 2.44 28.02 -18.68
N LEU A 373 3.24 28.35 -19.71
CA LEU A 373 4.42 27.59 -20.09
C LEU A 373 5.56 27.73 -19.06
N ALA A 374 5.76 28.91 -18.49
CA ALA A 374 6.75 29.13 -17.43
C ALA A 374 6.44 28.31 -16.18
N VAL A 375 5.16 28.13 -15.84
CA VAL A 375 4.71 27.23 -14.77
C VAL A 375 4.80 25.76 -15.20
N PHE A 376 4.56 25.46 -16.48
CA PHE A 376 4.59 24.11 -17.05
C PHE A 376 5.98 23.48 -17.08
N ILE A 377 7.00 24.20 -17.54
CA ILE A 377 8.37 23.68 -17.75
C ILE A 377 8.94 22.97 -16.50
N PRO A 378 8.92 23.56 -15.28
CA PRO A 378 9.42 22.90 -14.09
C PRO A 378 8.55 21.72 -13.62
N LEU A 379 7.28 21.67 -14.03
CA LEU A 379 6.29 20.69 -13.58
C LEU A 379 5.89 19.67 -14.66
N ARG A 380 6.61 19.65 -15.79
CA ARG A 380 6.29 18.82 -16.97
C ARG A 380 6.08 17.35 -16.67
N ALA A 381 6.80 16.79 -15.68
CA ALA A 381 6.67 15.40 -15.27
C ALA A 381 5.30 15.07 -14.66
N GLN A 382 4.68 16.03 -13.96
CA GLN A 382 3.39 15.84 -13.28
C GLN A 382 2.19 15.87 -14.24
N ILE A 383 2.36 16.49 -15.42
CA ILE A 383 1.29 16.66 -16.41
C ILE A 383 1.37 15.58 -17.51
N ARG A 384 2.47 14.83 -17.62
CA ARG A 384 2.62 13.70 -18.57
C ARG A 384 1.41 12.75 -18.61
N PRO A 385 0.80 12.33 -17.48
CA PRO A 385 -0.37 11.46 -17.50
C PRO A 385 -1.59 12.07 -18.23
N TRP A 386 -1.68 13.39 -18.25
CA TRP A 386 -2.80 14.16 -18.80
C TRP A 386 -2.62 14.55 -20.27
N MET A 387 -1.48 14.22 -20.90
CA MET A 387 -1.21 14.56 -22.30
C MET A 387 -2.27 14.02 -23.27
N LYS A 388 -2.86 12.85 -22.96
CA LYS A 388 -3.96 12.30 -23.77
C LYS A 388 -5.21 13.17 -23.70
N ALA A 389 -5.54 13.70 -22.52
CA ALA A 389 -6.68 14.60 -22.34
C ALA A 389 -6.44 15.95 -23.02
N ILE A 390 -5.23 16.51 -22.90
CA ILE A 390 -4.85 17.75 -23.60
C ILE A 390 -4.95 17.58 -25.12
N ARG A 391 -4.43 16.48 -25.68
CA ARG A 391 -4.57 16.18 -27.12
C ARG A 391 -6.02 16.05 -27.54
N ALA A 392 -6.83 15.33 -26.76
CA ALA A 392 -8.25 15.17 -27.05
C ALA A 392 -8.98 16.52 -27.06
N TYR A 393 -8.65 17.41 -26.12
CA TYR A 393 -9.19 18.77 -26.06
C TYR A 393 -8.82 19.59 -27.30
N VAL A 394 -7.54 19.60 -27.70
CA VAL A 394 -7.08 20.32 -28.90
C VAL A 394 -7.79 19.83 -30.16
N ILE A 395 -7.95 18.52 -30.32
CA ILE A 395 -8.68 17.93 -31.45
C ILE A 395 -10.15 18.35 -31.42
N MET A 396 -10.79 18.28 -30.26
CA MET A 396 -12.19 18.73 -30.09
C MET A 396 -12.35 20.20 -30.45
N THR A 397 -11.46 21.08 -29.98
CA THR A 397 -11.46 22.51 -30.34
C THR A 397 -11.31 22.72 -31.84
N ALA A 398 -10.42 21.99 -32.50
CA ALA A 398 -10.24 22.09 -33.96
C ALA A 398 -11.51 21.67 -34.72
N ILE A 399 -12.19 20.61 -34.27
CA ILE A 399 -13.47 20.17 -34.85
C ILE A 399 -14.55 21.23 -34.65
N ILE A 400 -14.71 21.77 -33.44
CA ILE A 400 -15.73 22.79 -33.15
C ILE A 400 -15.44 24.07 -33.95
N ALA A 401 -14.19 24.48 -34.06
CA ALA A 401 -13.80 25.64 -34.86
C ALA A 401 -14.09 25.44 -36.35
N PHE A 402 -13.84 24.25 -36.88
CA PHE A 402 -14.19 23.91 -38.26
C PHE A 402 -15.70 23.96 -38.49
N ILE A 403 -16.50 23.42 -37.57
CA ILE A 403 -17.97 23.49 -37.64
C ILE A 403 -18.45 24.93 -37.55
N ALA A 404 -17.88 25.73 -36.66
CA ALA A 404 -18.25 27.13 -36.47
C ALA A 404 -18.01 27.98 -37.73
N GLY A 405 -16.98 27.66 -38.53
CA GLY A 405 -16.68 28.34 -39.79
C GLY A 405 -17.52 27.86 -40.98
N LEU A 406 -18.27 26.76 -40.88
CA LEU A 406 -19.05 26.22 -42.00
C LEU A 406 -20.40 26.92 -42.15
N HIS A 407 -20.63 27.52 -43.31
CA HIS A 407 -21.93 28.03 -43.74
C HIS A 407 -22.50 27.12 -44.85
N LEU A 408 -23.77 26.69 -44.71
CA LEU A 408 -24.38 25.68 -45.59
C LEU A 408 -25.18 26.26 -46.77
N SER A 409 -25.43 27.57 -46.83
CA SER A 409 -26.18 28.20 -47.93
C SER A 409 -25.76 29.64 -48.22
N PRO A 410 -24.93 29.92 -49.24
CA PRO A 410 -24.11 28.99 -50.03
C PRO A 410 -22.99 28.33 -49.21
N PHE A 411 -22.45 27.20 -49.69
CA PHE A 411 -21.33 26.51 -49.04
C PHE A 411 -20.10 27.41 -49.03
N SER A 412 -19.75 27.93 -47.84
CA SER A 412 -18.62 28.84 -47.65
C SER A 412 -17.99 28.61 -46.29
N PHE A 413 -16.71 28.91 -46.19
CA PHE A 413 -15.97 28.82 -44.93
C PHE A 413 -15.58 30.22 -44.47
N ASP A 414 -16.15 30.63 -43.34
CA ASP A 414 -15.80 31.88 -42.68
C ASP A 414 -14.75 31.62 -41.59
N TRP A 415 -13.62 32.31 -41.72
CA TRP A 415 -12.52 32.20 -40.78
C TRP A 415 -12.83 32.94 -39.48
N ASP A 416 -13.70 33.95 -39.47
CA ASP A 416 -13.95 34.78 -38.30
C ASP A 416 -14.63 33.99 -37.16
N PRO A 417 -15.73 33.25 -37.39
CA PRO A 417 -16.33 32.39 -36.37
C PRO A 417 -15.39 31.25 -35.92
N ALA A 418 -14.60 30.71 -36.84
CA ALA A 418 -13.63 29.65 -36.55
C ALA A 418 -12.50 30.17 -35.64
N LEU A 419 -11.93 31.33 -35.94
CA LEU A 419 -10.89 31.99 -35.15
C LEU A 419 -11.42 32.41 -33.78
N GLN A 420 -12.62 32.98 -33.69
CA GLN A 420 -13.25 33.30 -32.40
C GLN A 420 -13.46 32.06 -31.53
N THR A 421 -13.83 30.94 -32.14
CA THR A 421 -13.95 29.65 -31.45
C THR A 421 -12.58 29.17 -30.94
N ILE A 422 -11.55 29.16 -31.79
CA ILE A 422 -10.19 28.80 -31.38
C ILE A 422 -9.74 29.68 -30.21
N GLN A 423 -10.03 30.98 -30.28
CA GLN A 423 -9.65 31.95 -29.26
C GLN A 423 -10.30 31.68 -27.90
N ARG A 424 -11.63 31.44 -27.87
CA ARG A 424 -12.37 31.14 -26.63
C ARG A 424 -11.89 29.84 -25.97
N PHE A 425 -11.66 28.81 -26.77
CA PHE A 425 -11.22 27.51 -26.26
C PHE A 425 -9.71 27.49 -25.92
N SER A 426 -8.91 28.38 -26.52
CA SER A 426 -7.50 28.59 -26.14
C SER A 426 -7.37 29.17 -24.73
N GLY A 427 -8.26 30.08 -24.30
CA GLY A 427 -8.28 30.55 -22.91
C GLY A 427 -8.52 29.40 -21.92
N LEU A 428 -9.47 28.52 -22.23
CA LEU A 428 -9.83 27.39 -21.36
C LEU A 428 -8.70 26.35 -21.26
N ILE A 429 -8.00 26.03 -22.36
CA ILE A 429 -6.86 25.10 -22.31
C ILE A 429 -5.70 25.66 -21.48
N LEU A 430 -5.47 26.98 -21.54
CA LEU A 430 -4.43 27.65 -20.75
C LEU A 430 -4.73 27.61 -19.26
N VAL A 431 -5.98 27.82 -18.86
CA VAL A 431 -6.42 27.66 -17.46
C VAL A 431 -6.30 26.21 -17.01
N MET A 432 -6.71 25.26 -17.85
CA MET A 432 -6.56 23.83 -17.56
C MET A 432 -5.08 23.46 -17.37
N MET A 433 -4.18 23.96 -18.23
CA MET A 433 -2.73 23.77 -18.12
C MET A 433 -2.15 24.33 -16.82
N LEU A 434 -2.70 25.44 -16.32
CA LEU A 434 -2.32 26.05 -15.04
C LEU A 434 -2.84 25.25 -13.83
N GLY A 435 -4.05 24.69 -13.92
CA GLY A 435 -4.73 23.99 -12.82
C GLY A 435 -4.29 22.54 -12.62
N LEU A 436 -3.90 21.84 -13.69
CA LEU A 436 -3.42 20.45 -13.62
C LEU A 436 -2.24 20.23 -12.65
N PRO A 437 -1.14 21.02 -12.70
CA PRO A 437 -0.05 20.90 -11.74
C PRO A 437 -0.47 21.21 -10.30
N LEU A 438 -1.43 22.11 -10.07
CA LEU A 438 -1.93 22.44 -8.73
C LEU A 438 -2.53 21.19 -8.04
N MET A 439 -3.27 20.37 -8.79
CA MET A 439 -3.86 19.12 -8.29
C MET A 439 -2.81 18.05 -7.94
N ALA A 440 -1.65 18.09 -8.60
CA ALA A 440 -0.53 17.20 -8.27
C ALA A 440 0.31 17.71 -7.08
N LEU A 441 0.36 19.03 -6.87
CA LEU A 441 1.15 19.68 -5.82
C LEU A 441 0.42 19.77 -4.47
N VAL A 442 -0.91 19.87 -4.48
CA VAL A 442 -1.70 20.03 -3.25
C VAL A 442 -2.43 18.74 -2.91
N THR A 443 -2.02 18.11 -1.80
CA THR A 443 -2.72 16.93 -1.30
C THR A 443 -4.13 17.30 -0.79
N PRO A 444 -5.11 16.37 -0.86
CA PRO A 444 -6.47 16.65 -0.39
C PRO A 444 -6.54 17.18 1.05
N LEU A 445 -5.69 16.65 1.94
CA LEU A 445 -5.57 17.10 3.32
C LEU A 445 -5.13 18.57 3.44
N ARG A 446 -4.25 19.02 2.53
CA ARG A 446 -3.75 20.40 2.50
C ARG A 446 -4.79 21.36 1.93
N VAL A 447 -5.54 20.95 0.89
CA VAL A 447 -6.71 21.70 0.39
C VAL A 447 -7.75 21.90 1.50
N GLN A 448 -8.09 20.82 2.19
CA GLN A 448 -9.03 20.85 3.31
C GLN A 448 -8.58 21.83 4.41
N ARG A 449 -7.32 21.70 4.88
CA ARG A 449 -6.78 22.62 5.90
C ARG A 449 -6.74 24.07 5.43
N SER A 450 -6.46 24.32 4.16
CA SER A 450 -6.52 25.67 3.61
C SER A 450 -7.93 26.26 3.67
N LEU A 451 -8.96 25.49 3.34
CA LEU A 451 -10.35 25.94 3.47
C LEU A 451 -10.71 26.22 4.92
N GLU A 452 -10.35 25.32 5.84
CA GLU A 452 -10.62 25.42 7.28
C GLU A 452 -10.00 26.68 7.90
N GLN A 453 -8.74 26.99 7.56
CA GLN A 453 -8.05 28.18 8.05
C GLN A 453 -8.49 29.47 7.35
N THR A 454 -8.85 29.40 6.05
CA THR A 454 -9.31 30.57 5.28
C THR A 454 -10.69 31.02 5.73
N PHE A 455 -11.59 30.07 6.00
CA PHE A 455 -12.96 30.36 6.40
C PHE A 455 -13.17 30.34 7.90
N GLY A 456 -12.13 30.14 8.72
CA GLY A 456 -12.24 30.11 10.18
C GLY A 456 -12.84 31.39 10.80
N TRP A 457 -12.77 32.54 10.12
CA TRP A 457 -13.43 33.79 10.55
C TRP A 457 -14.96 33.71 10.53
N LEU A 458 -15.55 32.83 9.69
CA LEU A 458 -17.00 32.64 9.61
C LEU A 458 -17.59 31.99 10.88
N ASN A 459 -16.76 31.40 11.75
CA ASN A 459 -17.21 30.98 13.09
C ASN A 459 -17.77 32.16 13.90
N ARG A 460 -17.32 33.40 13.63
CA ARG A 460 -17.88 34.61 14.25
C ARG A 460 -19.35 34.85 13.88
N PHE A 461 -19.80 34.29 12.77
CA PHE A 461 -21.17 34.37 12.26
C PHE A 461 -22.01 33.11 12.59
N LYS A 462 -21.59 32.29 13.57
CA LYS A 462 -22.24 31.01 13.94
C LYS A 462 -22.31 29.99 12.79
N VAL A 463 -21.53 30.16 11.74
CA VAL A 463 -21.41 29.16 10.67
C VAL A 463 -20.56 28.00 11.19
N PRO A 464 -21.01 26.73 11.11
CA PRO A 464 -20.27 25.59 11.64
C PRO A 464 -19.14 25.17 10.68
N VAL A 465 -18.10 26.00 10.57
CA VAL A 465 -16.98 25.80 9.63
C VAL A 465 -16.26 24.47 9.89
N MET A 466 -16.12 24.08 11.16
CA MET A 466 -15.46 22.82 11.54
C MET A 466 -16.25 21.59 11.09
N SER A 467 -17.58 21.60 11.23
CA SER A 467 -18.45 20.49 10.80
C SER A 467 -18.41 20.34 9.28
N VAL A 468 -18.53 21.45 8.55
CA VAL A 468 -18.46 21.46 7.08
C VAL A 468 -17.09 21.01 6.60
N ALA A 469 -16.01 21.54 7.19
CA ALA A 469 -14.66 21.14 6.84
C ALA A 469 -14.41 19.67 7.12
N LEU A 470 -14.90 19.13 8.25
CA LEU A 470 -14.78 17.72 8.60
C LEU A 470 -15.55 16.82 7.63
N THR A 471 -16.77 17.20 7.24
CA THR A 471 -17.54 16.48 6.22
C THR A 471 -16.78 16.44 4.89
N VAL A 472 -16.25 17.58 4.43
CA VAL A 472 -15.45 17.66 3.21
C VAL A 472 -14.18 16.81 3.33
N THR A 473 -13.51 16.84 4.49
CA THR A 473 -12.34 15.99 4.80
C THR A 473 -12.67 14.52 4.66
N LEU A 474 -13.77 14.12 5.27
CA LEU A 474 -14.23 12.74 5.28
C LEU A 474 -14.46 12.30 3.86
N ILE A 475 -15.21 13.05 3.05
CA ILE A 475 -15.45 12.73 1.63
C ILE A 475 -14.13 12.55 0.87
N PHE A 476 -13.20 13.51 0.94
CA PHE A 476 -11.92 13.42 0.24
C PHE A 476 -11.03 12.28 0.72
N ARG A 477 -11.13 11.89 1.99
CA ARG A 477 -10.42 10.73 2.54
C ARG A 477 -11.12 9.43 2.18
N PHE A 478 -12.45 9.42 2.12
CA PHE A 478 -13.25 8.23 1.90
C PHE A 478 -13.21 7.80 0.44
N ILE A 479 -13.22 8.72 -0.54
CA ILE A 479 -13.19 8.35 -1.97
C ILE A 479 -11.99 7.45 -2.32
N PRO A 480 -10.73 7.80 -1.98
CA PRO A 480 -9.59 6.91 -2.21
C PRO A 480 -9.65 5.62 -1.39
N LEU A 481 -10.18 5.67 -0.17
CA LEU A 481 -10.35 4.49 0.68
C LEU A 481 -11.35 3.50 0.06
N LEU A 482 -12.52 3.99 -0.38
CA LEU A 482 -13.53 3.23 -1.10
C LEU A 482 -12.96 2.59 -2.36
N ALA A 483 -12.23 3.35 -3.18
CA ALA A 483 -11.60 2.83 -4.38
C ALA A 483 -10.55 1.75 -4.08
N GLY A 484 -9.73 1.95 -3.06
CA GLY A 484 -8.74 0.96 -2.60
C GLY A 484 -9.40 -0.32 -2.07
N GLU A 485 -10.47 -0.15 -1.29
CA GLU A 485 -11.27 -1.23 -0.72
C GLU A 485 -11.96 -2.05 -1.80
N TRP A 486 -12.53 -1.39 -2.81
CA TRP A 486 -13.08 -2.05 -3.99
C TRP A 486 -12.02 -2.87 -4.73
N GLY A 487 -10.84 -2.29 -4.98
CA GLY A 487 -9.73 -2.97 -5.62
C GLY A 487 -9.26 -4.22 -4.84
N ARG A 488 -9.28 -4.16 -3.51
CA ARG A 488 -8.98 -5.29 -2.63
C ARG A 488 -10.01 -6.41 -2.79
N TYR A 489 -11.30 -6.10 -2.70
CA TYR A 489 -12.36 -7.09 -2.86
C TYR A 489 -12.37 -7.74 -4.24
N VAL A 490 -12.11 -6.96 -5.30
CA VAL A 490 -11.94 -7.51 -6.66
C VAL A 490 -10.80 -8.51 -6.72
N LYS A 491 -9.64 -8.21 -6.12
CA LYS A 491 -8.50 -9.15 -6.08
C LYS A 491 -8.86 -10.45 -5.36
N ILE A 492 -9.49 -10.36 -4.19
CA ILE A 492 -9.82 -11.55 -3.40
C ILE A 492 -10.89 -12.39 -4.11
N ALA A 493 -11.91 -11.75 -4.70
CA ALA A 493 -12.93 -12.44 -5.49
C ALA A 493 -12.31 -13.17 -6.69
N HIS A 494 -11.30 -12.58 -7.35
CA HIS A 494 -10.52 -13.25 -8.38
C HIS A 494 -9.71 -14.44 -7.83
N ALA A 495 -9.03 -14.27 -6.70
CA ALA A 495 -8.19 -15.29 -6.08
C ALA A 495 -8.98 -16.51 -5.62
N ARG A 496 -10.14 -16.29 -4.97
CA ARG A 496 -11.01 -17.34 -4.42
C ARG A 496 -11.97 -17.90 -5.46
N GLY A 497 -12.57 -17.04 -6.29
CA GLY A 497 -13.49 -17.45 -7.36
C GLY A 497 -12.80 -17.95 -8.63
N LYS A 498 -11.46 -17.92 -8.69
CA LYS A 498 -10.64 -18.41 -9.81
C LYS A 498 -11.03 -17.79 -11.17
N ALA A 499 -11.40 -16.51 -11.14
CA ALA A 499 -11.87 -15.81 -12.33
C ALA A 499 -10.70 -15.53 -13.30
N THR A 500 -10.86 -15.94 -14.57
CA THR A 500 -9.86 -15.77 -15.64
C THR A 500 -10.00 -14.45 -16.41
N THR A 501 -10.88 -13.55 -15.95
CA THR A 501 -11.07 -12.21 -16.53
C THR A 501 -9.84 -11.31 -16.28
N PRO A 502 -9.68 -10.22 -17.07
CA PRO A 502 -8.62 -9.25 -16.84
C PRO A 502 -8.62 -8.70 -15.40
N VAL A 503 -7.44 -8.68 -14.77
CA VAL A 503 -7.19 -8.09 -13.46
C VAL A 503 -7.70 -6.63 -13.46
N GLY A 504 -8.60 -6.32 -12.53
CA GLY A 504 -9.24 -5.00 -12.41
C GLY A 504 -10.68 -4.91 -12.94
N SER A 505 -11.18 -5.97 -13.58
CA SER A 505 -12.58 -6.07 -14.01
C SER A 505 -13.25 -7.32 -13.45
N LEU A 506 -14.38 -7.15 -12.78
CA LEU A 506 -15.18 -8.26 -12.27
C LEU A 506 -16.24 -8.65 -13.30
N PRO A 507 -16.41 -9.94 -13.65
CA PRO A 507 -17.53 -10.36 -14.48
C PRO A 507 -18.85 -10.01 -13.79
N PHE A 508 -19.86 -9.59 -14.57
CA PHE A 508 -21.15 -9.14 -14.04
C PHE A 508 -21.80 -10.13 -13.06
N ARG A 509 -21.63 -11.44 -13.30
CA ARG A 509 -22.13 -12.53 -12.42
C ARG A 509 -21.48 -12.55 -11.03
N MET A 510 -20.29 -11.99 -10.88
CA MET A 510 -19.58 -11.88 -9.59
C MET A 510 -19.78 -10.52 -8.92
N LEU A 511 -20.43 -9.56 -9.60
CA LEU A 511 -20.64 -8.21 -9.10
C LEU A 511 -21.45 -8.22 -7.80
N LEU A 512 -22.60 -8.88 -7.81
CA LEU A 512 -23.49 -8.94 -6.64
C LEU A 512 -22.82 -9.65 -5.44
N PRO A 513 -22.17 -10.82 -5.62
CA PRO A 513 -21.38 -11.45 -4.55
C PRO A 513 -20.23 -10.60 -3.99
N ALA A 514 -19.67 -9.67 -4.78
CA ALA A 514 -18.59 -8.78 -4.31
C ALA A 514 -19.12 -7.45 -3.72
N MET A 515 -20.31 -7.00 -4.12
CA MET A 515 -20.92 -5.75 -3.64
C MET A 515 -21.38 -5.84 -2.19
N VAL A 516 -22.05 -6.93 -1.79
CA VAL A 516 -22.54 -7.11 -0.42
C VAL A 516 -21.40 -7.03 0.63
N PRO A 517 -20.28 -7.76 0.47
CA PRO A 517 -19.11 -7.65 1.34
C PRO A 517 -18.50 -6.26 1.36
N TYR A 518 -18.39 -5.64 0.18
CA TYR A 518 -17.82 -4.31 0.04
C TYR A 518 -18.64 -3.28 0.82
N ILE A 519 -19.97 -3.28 0.65
CA ILE A 519 -20.87 -2.41 1.41
C ILE A 519 -20.73 -2.67 2.91
N ARG A 520 -20.67 -3.94 3.33
CA ARG A 520 -20.49 -4.32 4.74
C ARG A 520 -19.18 -3.78 5.33
N SER A 521 -18.09 -3.88 4.56
CA SER A 521 -16.80 -3.30 4.96
C SER A 521 -16.84 -1.78 5.06
N ILE A 522 -17.52 -1.12 4.12
CA ILE A 522 -17.72 0.34 4.15
C ILE A 522 -18.48 0.77 5.40
N LEU A 523 -19.59 0.10 5.74
CA LEU A 523 -20.41 0.43 6.90
C LEU A 523 -19.56 0.35 8.18
N ARG A 524 -18.80 -0.72 8.34
CA ARG A 524 -17.91 -0.86 9.50
C ARG A 524 -16.75 0.14 9.49
N MET A 525 -16.18 0.44 8.33
CA MET A 525 -15.15 1.48 8.22
C MET A 525 -15.71 2.85 8.63
N ALA A 526 -17.00 3.10 8.35
CA ALA A 526 -17.70 4.28 8.82
C ALA A 526 -17.87 4.27 10.36
N GLU A 527 -18.25 3.14 10.97
CA GLU A 527 -18.31 2.99 12.44
C GLU A 527 -16.94 3.23 13.10
N GLN A 528 -15.88 2.57 12.62
CA GLN A 528 -14.52 2.77 13.14
C GLN A 528 -14.05 4.22 13.00
N MET A 529 -14.43 4.90 11.91
CA MET A 529 -14.14 6.32 11.75
C MET A 529 -14.97 7.16 12.73
N ALA A 530 -16.24 6.84 12.98
CA ALA A 530 -17.05 7.53 13.97
C ALA A 530 -16.42 7.42 15.37
N ASP A 531 -16.09 6.21 15.82
CA ASP A 531 -15.41 5.98 17.10
C ASP A 531 -14.09 6.75 17.20
N ALA A 532 -13.30 6.76 16.12
CA ALA A 532 -12.03 7.47 16.07
C ALA A 532 -12.21 9.00 16.09
N LEU A 533 -13.31 9.53 15.55
CA LEU A 533 -13.64 10.96 15.60
C LEU A 533 -14.13 11.34 17.00
N GLU A 534 -14.97 10.53 17.62
CA GLU A 534 -15.44 10.71 18.99
C GLU A 534 -14.27 10.68 19.99
N ALA A 535 -13.38 9.69 19.87
CA ALA A 535 -12.15 9.59 20.66
C ALA A 535 -11.21 10.81 20.47
N ARG A 536 -11.33 11.52 19.33
CA ARG A 536 -10.60 12.77 19.05
C ARG A 536 -11.30 14.02 19.57
N GLY A 537 -12.41 13.87 20.30
CA GLY A 537 -13.20 14.95 20.88
C GLY A 537 -14.11 15.65 19.87
N ILE A 538 -14.33 15.08 18.68
CA ILE A 538 -15.26 15.63 17.68
C ILE A 538 -16.67 15.17 18.07
N GLY A 539 -17.58 16.12 18.27
CA GLY A 539 -18.94 15.86 18.78
C GLY A 539 -19.15 16.31 20.23
N HIS A 540 -18.08 16.60 20.98
CA HIS A 540 -18.18 17.17 22.32
C HIS A 540 -18.06 18.71 22.30
N PRO A 541 -19.03 19.46 22.86
CA PRO A 541 -18.99 20.93 22.86
C PRO A 541 -17.88 21.53 23.74
N LEU A 542 -17.29 20.75 24.65
CA LEU A 542 -16.30 21.20 25.64
C LEU A 542 -14.84 20.83 25.30
N ALA A 543 -14.60 19.98 24.29
CA ALA A 543 -13.26 19.52 23.94
C ALA A 543 -12.71 20.28 22.72
N LYS A 544 -11.54 20.90 22.85
CA LYS A 544 -10.82 21.45 21.68
C LYS A 544 -10.10 20.30 20.97
N PRO A 545 -10.41 20.02 19.69
CA PRO A 545 -9.77 18.91 18.97
C PRO A 545 -8.26 19.15 18.83
N THR A 546 -7.47 18.09 19.04
CA THR A 546 -6.01 18.12 18.92
C THR A 546 -5.59 18.35 17.46
N GLN A 547 -4.91 19.46 17.19
CA GLN A 547 -4.45 19.82 15.84
C GLN A 547 -3.02 19.34 15.60
N GLY A 548 -2.86 18.23 14.85
CA GLY A 548 -1.53 17.69 14.51
C GLY A 548 -0.75 18.44 13.41
N LEU A 549 -1.38 19.36 12.66
CA LEU A 549 -0.73 20.11 11.58
C LEU A 549 -1.30 21.53 11.48
N ARG A 550 -0.47 22.55 11.69
CA ARG A 550 -0.79 23.96 11.41
C ARG A 550 -0.03 24.40 10.16
N LEU A 551 -0.75 24.82 9.12
CA LEU A 551 -0.13 25.52 7.99
C LEU A 551 0.34 26.89 8.46
N ARG A 552 1.55 27.28 8.05
CA ARG A 552 2.14 28.59 8.34
C ARG A 552 2.25 29.35 7.02
N PHE A 553 1.69 30.55 7.00
CA PHE A 553 1.79 31.44 5.86
C PHE A 553 3.13 32.17 5.93
N GLY A 554 3.97 32.00 4.91
CA GLY A 554 5.35 32.50 4.87
C GLY A 554 5.55 33.67 3.90
N ARG A 555 6.79 34.17 3.84
CA ARG A 555 7.18 35.22 2.87
C ARG A 555 7.17 34.73 1.43
N GLU A 556 7.52 33.47 1.20
CA GLU A 556 7.47 32.84 -0.13
C GLU A 556 6.04 32.78 -0.69
N ASP A 557 5.03 32.62 0.18
CA ASP A 557 3.61 32.59 -0.20
C ASP A 557 3.11 33.96 -0.67
N VAL A 558 3.52 35.03 0.03
CA VAL A 558 3.24 36.42 -0.35
C VAL A 558 3.87 36.73 -1.70
N LEU A 559 5.11 36.31 -1.92
CA LEU A 559 5.81 36.53 -3.19
C LEU A 559 5.09 35.86 -4.37
N ILE A 560 4.56 34.65 -4.20
CA ILE A 560 3.77 33.98 -5.24
C ILE A 560 2.50 34.78 -5.57
N ILE A 561 1.76 35.23 -4.56
CA ILE A 561 0.53 36.00 -4.78
C ILE A 561 0.85 37.33 -5.48
N LEU A 562 1.91 38.01 -5.06
CA LEU A 562 2.35 39.26 -5.69
C LEU A 562 2.81 39.05 -7.13
N ALA A 563 3.55 37.98 -7.41
CA ALA A 563 3.96 37.63 -8.78
C ALA A 563 2.75 37.31 -9.66
N ALA A 564 1.77 36.57 -9.15
CA ALA A 564 0.51 36.30 -9.85
C ALA A 564 -0.29 37.57 -10.10
N ALA A 565 -0.36 38.47 -9.10
CA ALA A 565 -1.01 39.77 -9.24
C ALA A 565 -0.32 40.66 -10.29
N ALA A 566 1.02 40.71 -10.31
CA ALA A 566 1.77 41.46 -11.31
C ALA A 566 1.55 40.91 -12.73
N ALA A 567 1.57 39.59 -12.89
CA ALA A 567 1.29 38.94 -14.17
C ALA A 567 -0.15 39.20 -14.64
N ALA A 568 -1.11 39.21 -13.72
CA ALA A 568 -2.49 39.54 -14.01
C ALA A 568 -2.71 41.00 -14.39
N VAL A 569 -2.01 41.93 -13.73
CA VAL A 569 -2.01 43.35 -14.14
C VAL A 569 -1.43 43.50 -15.54
N LEU A 570 -0.32 42.81 -15.86
CA LEU A 570 0.25 42.80 -17.20
C LEU A 570 -0.76 42.28 -18.24
N LEU A 571 -1.47 41.19 -17.94
CA LEU A 571 -2.51 40.65 -18.81
C LEU A 571 -3.67 41.64 -19.00
N LEU A 572 -4.12 42.33 -17.96
CA LEU A 572 -5.21 43.31 -18.06
C LEU A 572 -4.83 44.58 -18.83
N LEU A 573 -3.54 44.93 -18.89
CA LEU A 573 -3.04 46.06 -19.66
C LEU A 573 -2.98 45.77 -21.17
N ILE A 574 -2.95 44.49 -21.55
CA ILE A 574 -2.99 44.05 -22.94
C ILE A 574 -4.47 43.89 -23.32
N LYS A 575 -4.98 44.80 -24.14
CA LYS A 575 -6.34 44.69 -24.70
C LYS A 575 -6.33 43.91 -26.00
#